data_AF-A0A9D1AV80-F1
#
_entry.id   AF-A0A9D1AV80-F1
#
_cell.length_a   1.000
_cell.length_b   1.000
_cell.length_c   1.000
_cell.angle_alpha   90.00
_cell.angle_beta   90.00
_cell.angle_gamma   90.00
#
_symmetry.space_group_name_H-M   'P 1'
#
loop_
_entity.id
_entity.type
_entity.pdbx_description
1 polymer ?
#
loop_
_entity_poly.entity_id
_entity_poly.type
_entity_poly.pdbx_seq_one_letter_code
_entity_poly.pdbx_strand_id
1 'polypeptide(L)' 'MTGPVSVTVPGAISLSLHCGGEETHHASGSSTRFTPDGPRCDVEAPLSPVMPLRGQLELTGAASYTCERIGMELDCSAD' A
#
# COMPACT_ATOMS: atom_id res chain seq x y z
N MET A 1 -2.25 -1.00 16.77
CA MET A 1 -2.70 -2.11 15.89
C MET A 1 -1.75 -3.27 16.12
N THR A 2 -2.24 -4.51 16.25
CA THR A 2 -1.42 -5.67 16.67
C THR A 2 -1.55 -6.87 15.72
N GLY A 3 -2.10 -6.67 14.52
CA GLY A 3 -2.35 -7.74 13.55
C GLY A 3 -1.80 -7.42 12.16
N PRO A 4 -1.56 -8.45 11.34
CA PRO A 4 -1.12 -8.28 9.96
C PRO A 4 -2.22 -7.62 9.13
N VAL A 5 -1.82 -6.66 8.31
CA VAL A 5 -2.65 -5.94 7.36
C VAL A 5 -2.32 -6.39 5.94
N SER A 6 -3.34 -6.50 5.10
CA SER A 6 -3.20 -6.74 3.66
C SER A 6 -3.51 -5.46 2.90
N VAL A 7 -2.69 -5.12 1.91
CA VAL A 7 -2.94 -3.99 1.00
C VAL A 7 -2.93 -4.50 -0.43
N THR A 8 -3.94 -4.12 -1.21
CA THR A 8 -4.09 -4.50 -2.61
C THR A 8 -4.17 -3.27 -3.49
N VAL A 9 -3.38 -3.21 -4.57
CA VAL A 9 -3.44 -2.17 -5.59
C VAL A 9 -3.65 -2.84 -6.95
N PRO A 10 -4.89 -2.89 -7.46
CA PRO A 10 -5.20 -3.60 -8.69
C PRO A 10 -4.35 -3.14 -9.88
N GLY A 11 -3.72 -4.09 -10.57
CA GLY A 11 -2.88 -3.83 -11.75
C GLY A 11 -1.46 -3.35 -11.45
N ALA A 12 -1.06 -3.25 -10.17
CA ALA A 12 0.32 -2.92 -9.84
C ALA A 12 1.30 -4.05 -10.22
N ILE A 13 2.43 -3.65 -10.80
CA ILE A 13 3.53 -4.56 -11.17
C ILE A 13 4.32 -4.95 -9.92
N SER A 14 4.48 -3.99 -9.01
CA SER A 14 5.09 -4.18 -7.70
C SER A 14 4.47 -3.22 -6.69
N LEU A 15 4.71 -3.51 -5.41
CA LEU A 15 4.31 -2.67 -4.30
C LEU A 15 5.48 -2.45 -3.35
N SER A 16 5.58 -1.22 -2.87
CA SER A 16 6.43 -0.85 -1.74
C SER A 16 5.60 -0.05 -0.76
N LEU A 17 5.55 -0.50 0.49
CA LEU A 17 4.87 0.21 1.57
C LEU A 17 5.85 0.58 2.67
N HIS A 18 5.81 1.84 3.06
CA HIS A 18 6.59 2.36 4.17
C HIS A 18 5.66 2.83 5.27
N CYS A 19 5.50 2.03 6.32
CA CYS A 19 4.47 2.17 7.34
C CYS A 19 4.99 2.70 8.68
N GLY A 20 5.93 3.64 8.63
CA GLY A 20 6.74 4.03 9.78
C GLY A 20 7.82 2.99 10.12
N GLY A 21 8.87 3.41 10.81
CA GLY A 21 10.04 2.56 11.11
C GLY A 21 11.13 2.63 10.03
N GLU A 22 12.07 1.69 10.05
CA GLU A 22 13.15 1.58 9.05
C GLU A 22 12.83 0.58 7.93
N GLU A 23 11.81 -0.26 8.11
CA GLU A 23 11.47 -1.32 7.15
C GLU A 23 10.55 -0.81 6.03
N THR A 24 10.79 -1.29 4.82
CA THR A 24 9.88 -1.13 3.69
C THR A 24 9.40 -2.51 3.27
N HIS A 25 8.09 -2.70 3.23
CA HIS A 25 7.50 -3.98 2.83
C HIS A 25 7.32 -4.01 1.32
N HIS A 26 7.95 -4.97 0.66
CA HIS A 26 7.93 -5.11 -0.79
C HIS A 26 7.14 -6.34 -1.24
N ALA A 27 6.42 -6.21 -2.35
CA ALA A 27 5.82 -7.36 -3.04
C ALA A 27 5.97 -7.24 -4.56
N SER A 28 6.22 -8.40 -5.18
CA SER A 28 6.18 -8.56 -6.63
C SER A 28 4.74 -8.89 -7.04
N GLY A 29 3.93 -7.85 -7.25
CA GLY A 29 2.54 -7.97 -7.70
C GLY A 29 1.62 -6.91 -7.11
N SER A 30 0.32 -7.17 -7.19
CA SER A 30 -0.74 -6.23 -6.81
C SER A 30 -1.20 -6.33 -5.36
N SER A 31 -0.59 -7.18 -4.52
CA SER A 31 -0.99 -7.32 -3.12
C SER A 31 0.20 -7.67 -2.24
N THR A 32 0.18 -7.21 -0.99
CA THR A 32 1.14 -7.58 0.04
C THR A 32 0.49 -7.66 1.41
N ARG A 33 1.10 -8.41 2.32
CA ARG A 33 0.65 -8.59 3.69
C ARG A 33 1.82 -8.43 4.64
N PHE A 34 1.67 -7.58 5.65
CA PHE A 34 2.74 -7.21 6.58
C PHE A 34 2.15 -6.78 7.93
N THR A 35 3.01 -6.61 8.94
CA THR A 35 2.61 -6.05 10.23
C THR A 35 3.12 -4.61 10.30
N PRO A 36 2.23 -3.59 10.32
CA PRO A 36 2.65 -2.20 10.33
C PRO A 36 3.24 -1.79 11.69
N ASP A 37 4.32 -1.01 11.65
CA ASP A 37 4.91 -0.39 12.85
C ASP A 37 4.27 0.96 13.23
N GLY A 38 3.56 1.58 12.29
CA GLY A 38 2.90 2.88 12.46
C GLY A 38 1.49 2.93 11.88
N PRO A 39 0.72 3.99 12.18
CA PRO A 39 -0.67 4.12 11.72
C PRO A 39 -0.79 4.67 10.29
N ARG A 40 0.30 5.07 9.65
CA ARG A 40 0.31 5.66 8.31
C ARG A 40 1.34 4.98 7.45
N CYS A 41 0.96 4.68 6.21
CA CYS A 41 1.82 4.10 5.21
C CYS A 41 1.91 5.00 3.97
N ASP A 42 3.12 5.23 3.49
CA ASP A 42 3.32 5.71 2.13
C ASP A 42 3.34 4.48 1.20
N VAL A 43 2.53 4.52 0.15
CA VAL A 43 2.36 3.43 -0.82
C VAL A 43 2.95 3.87 -2.15
N GLU A 44 3.88 3.09 -2.69
CA GLU A 44 4.36 3.24 -4.06
C GLU A 44 3.99 1.99 -4.87
N ALA A 45 3.25 2.20 -5.97
CA ALA A 45 2.74 1.15 -6.83
C ALA A 45 2.86 1.54 -8.31
N PRO A 46 3.94 1.13 -9.01
CA PRO A 46 4.00 1.29 -10.46
C PRO A 46 2.97 0.39 -11.16
N LEU A 47 2.04 1.01 -11.89
CA LEU A 47 1.15 0.29 -12.82
C LEU A 47 1.76 0.16 -14.23
N SER A 48 2.86 0.89 -14.48
CA SER A 48 3.62 0.82 -15.72
C SER A 48 5.11 1.06 -15.43
N PRO A 49 6.03 0.58 -16.28
CA PRO A 49 7.48 0.78 -16.06
C PRO A 49 7.94 2.25 -16.08
N VAL A 50 7.11 3.15 -16.62
CA VAL A 50 7.49 4.54 -16.88
C VAL A 50 6.81 5.54 -15.94
N MET A 51 5.91 5.08 -15.07
CA MET A 51 5.14 5.96 -14.18
C MET A 51 4.85 5.28 -12.84
N PRO A 52 5.66 5.53 -11.79
CA PRO A 52 5.33 5.10 -10.43
C PRO A 52 4.18 5.94 -9.88
N LEU A 53 3.14 5.30 -9.36
CA LEU A 53 2.09 5.98 -8.62
C LEU A 53 2.41 5.95 -7.13
N ARG A 54 2.00 7.01 -6.44
CA ARG A 54 2.13 7.13 -5.00
C ARG A 54 0.79 7.49 -4.37
N GLY A 55 0.60 7.06 -3.14
CA GLY A 55 -0.52 7.46 -2.31
C GLY A 55 -0.19 7.28 -0.85
N GLN A 56 -1.10 7.72 0.01
CA GLN A 56 -0.97 7.56 1.44
C GLN A 56 -2.15 6.77 1.97
N LEU A 57 -1.85 5.84 2.86
CA LEU A 57 -2.81 4.98 3.51
C LEU A 57 -2.79 5.27 5.01
N GLU A 58 -3.94 5.61 5.57
CA GLU A 58 -4.14 5.71 7.01
C GLU A 58 -4.79 4.43 7.53
N LEU A 59 -4.09 3.74 8.43
CA LEU A 59 -4.54 2.50 9.00
C LEU A 59 -5.48 2.79 10.18
N THR A 60 -6.78 2.58 9.97
CA THR A 60 -7.84 2.89 10.94
C THR A 60 -8.30 1.67 11.75
N GLY A 61 -7.57 0.55 11.65
CA GLY A 61 -7.87 -0.70 12.35
C GLY A 61 -8.49 -1.80 11.47
N ALA A 62 -8.73 -1.54 10.18
CA ALA A 62 -9.08 -2.58 9.22
C ALA A 62 -7.88 -3.51 8.94
N ALA A 63 -8.18 -4.77 8.61
CA ALA A 63 -7.18 -5.79 8.28
C ALA A 63 -6.84 -5.85 6.78
N SER A 64 -7.69 -5.25 5.94
CA SER A 64 -7.50 -5.20 4.48
C SER A 64 -7.79 -3.80 3.96
N TYR A 65 -6.98 -3.37 3.00
CA TYR A 65 -7.16 -2.11 2.28
C TYR A 65 -6.98 -2.33 0.79
N THR A 66 -7.74 -1.57 0.01
CA THR A 66 -7.66 -1.55 -1.45
C THR A 66 -7.31 -0.12 -1.88
N CYS A 67 -6.27 0.03 -2.70
CA CYS A 67 -5.93 1.32 -3.30
C CYS A 67 -6.23 1.32 -4.78
N GLU A 68 -7.05 2.27 -5.22
CA GLU A 68 -7.40 2.46 -6.62
C GLU A 68 -6.69 3.68 -7.20
N ARG A 69 -6.38 3.63 -8.49
CA ARG A 69 -5.80 4.80 -9.17
C ARG A 69 -6.88 5.82 -9.47
N ILE A 70 -6.70 7.03 -8.93
CA ILE A 70 -7.48 8.21 -9.28
C ILE A 70 -6.54 9.24 -9.93
N GLY A 71 -6.57 9.30 -11.26
CA GLY A 71 -5.65 10.14 -12.03
C GLY A 71 -4.20 9.67 -11.89
N MET A 72 -3.37 10.47 -11.22
CA MET A 72 -1.94 10.22 -10.99
C MET A 72 -1.61 9.80 -9.55
N GLU A 73 -2.63 9.56 -8.72
CA GLU A 73 -2.49 9.22 -7.31
C GLU A 73 -3.20 7.90 -7.01
N LEU A 74 -2.84 7.29 -5.89
CA LEU A 74 -3.55 6.15 -5.31
C LEU A 74 -4.45 6.65 -4.19
N ASP A 75 -5.73 6.32 -4.29
CA ASP A 75 -6.71 6.52 -3.22
C ASP A 75 -6.94 5.19 -2.52
N CYS A 76 -6.64 5.11 -1.22
CA CYS A 76 -6.67 3.87 -0.44
C CYS A 76 -7.82 3.89 0.56
N SER A 77 -8.67 2.86 0.53
CA SER A 77 -9.78 2.69 1.45
C SER A 77 -9.72 1.33 2.14
N ALA A 78 -10.27 1.25 3.36
CA ALA A 78 -10.52 -0.03 4.01
C ALA A 78 -11.53 -0.84 3.19
N ASP A 79 -11.31 -2.15 3.10
CA ASP A 79 -12.26 -3.10 2.50
C ASP A 79 -13.41 -3.40 3.48
#